data_AF-A0A7T5UNA5-F1
#
_entry.id   AF-A0A7T5UNA5-F1
#
_cell.length_a   1.000
_cell.length_b   1.000
_cell.length_c   1.000
_cell.angle_alpha   90.00
_cell.angle_beta   90.00
_cell.angle_gamma   90.00
#
_symmetry.space_group_name_H-M   'P 1'
#
loop_
_entity.id
_entity.type
_entity.pdbx_description
1 polymer ?
#
loop_
_entity_poly.entity_id
_entity_poly.type
_entity_poly.pdbx_seq_one_letter_code
_entity_poly.pdbx_strand_id
1 'polypeptide(L)'
;MSNKFGQFSPGEMVETTGLLSIALLSLTLLIGPICQLFPRLDGLKAHRKFLGILSFLIALAHSALVYIFYVNFNLAKLFNPQSPQYVGLLLGLASLIILLVLTLTSNKFSLNFLTPKVWKLVQSTAYVALILAVGHFYLTKSTNGVFTVKSAAEQITFGLAAFVVLFRLLVIFYLKIKL
;
A
#
# COMPACT_ATOMS: atom_id res chain seq x y z
N MET A 1 4.63 38.96 -4.70
CA MET A 1 4.42 37.50 -4.82
C MET A 1 5.03 36.84 -3.59
N SER A 2 4.21 36.31 -2.68
CA SER A 2 4.74 35.58 -1.51
C SER A 2 5.37 34.27 -1.98
N ASN A 3 6.68 34.12 -1.78
CA ASN A 3 7.39 32.87 -2.05
C ASN A 3 6.88 31.81 -1.06
N LYS A 4 6.04 30.88 -1.54
CA LYS A 4 5.53 29.73 -0.77
C LYS A 4 6.52 28.55 -0.72
N PHE A 5 7.80 28.79 -1.02
CA PHE A 5 8.83 27.76 -0.89
C PHE A 5 8.91 27.30 0.59
N GLY A 6 8.71 26.00 0.82
CA GLY A 6 8.76 25.40 2.16
C GLY A 6 7.42 25.26 2.89
N GLN A 7 6.30 25.68 2.31
CA GLN A 7 4.97 25.46 2.90
C GLN A 7 4.26 24.30 2.19
N PHE A 8 4.16 23.16 2.87
CA PHE A 8 3.36 22.02 2.40
C PHE A 8 1.88 22.27 2.69
N SER A 9 1.02 22.18 1.67
CA SER A 9 -0.42 22.21 1.87
C SER A 9 -0.92 20.88 2.48
N PRO A 10 -2.03 20.89 3.24
CA PRO A 10 -2.63 19.65 3.76
C PRO A 10 -2.90 18.60 2.68
N GLY A 11 -3.32 19.04 1.48
CA GLY A 11 -3.55 18.14 0.35
C GLY A 11 -2.28 17.47 -0.16
N GLU A 12 -1.19 18.22 -0.32
CA GLU A 12 0.11 17.67 -0.71
C GLU A 12 0.65 16.68 0.32
N MET A 13 0.47 16.95 1.62
CA MET A 13 0.87 16.02 2.68
C MET A 13 0.10 14.70 2.58
N VAL A 14 -1.23 14.77 2.44
CA VAL A 14 -2.09 13.58 2.33
C VAL A 14 -1.74 12.78 1.06
N GLU A 15 -1.56 13.46 -0.07
CA GLU A 15 -1.22 12.81 -1.33
C GLU A 15 0.15 12.14 -1.27
N THR A 16 1.18 12.87 -0.83
CA THR A 16 2.56 12.37 -0.78
C THR A 16 2.70 11.19 0.17
N THR A 17 2.08 11.24 1.34
CA THR A 17 2.10 10.12 2.30
C THR A 17 1.35 8.90 1.77
N GLY A 18 0.22 9.10 1.09
CA GLY A 18 -0.52 8.00 0.44
C GLY A 18 0.31 7.31 -0.64
N LEU A 19 0.91 8.08 -1.55
CA LEU A 19 1.77 7.54 -2.61
C LEU A 19 3.01 6.85 -2.05
N LEU A 20 3.67 7.44 -1.05
CA LEU A 20 4.85 6.86 -0.40
C LEU A 20 4.52 5.51 0.26
N SER A 21 3.38 5.38 0.94
CA SER A 21 2.95 4.11 1.52
C SER A 21 2.78 3.01 0.47
N ILE A 22 2.14 3.32 -0.67
CA ILE A 22 1.94 2.39 -1.79
C ILE A 22 3.29 2.00 -2.42
N ALA A 23 4.19 2.97 -2.61
CA ALA A 23 5.52 2.72 -3.16
C ALA A 23 6.32 1.78 -2.26
N LEU A 24 6.34 2.02 -0.94
CA LEU A 24 7.02 1.15 0.04
C LEU A 24 6.43 -0.26 0.08
N LEU A 25 5.09 -0.39 0.00
CA LEU A 25 4.43 -1.69 -0.07
C LEU A 25 4.83 -2.44 -1.35
N SER A 26 4.85 -1.74 -2.48
CA SER A 26 5.23 -2.30 -3.78
C SER A 26 6.69 -2.79 -3.76
N LEU A 27 7.62 -1.99 -3.21
CA LEU A 27 9.01 -2.41 -3.03
C LEU A 27 9.14 -3.64 -2.12
N THR A 28 8.37 -3.70 -1.03
CA THR A 28 8.34 -4.85 -0.11
C THR A 28 7.93 -6.14 -0.81
N LEU A 29 6.93 -6.04 -1.69
CA LEU A 29 6.39 -7.15 -2.46
C LEU A 29 7.33 -7.57 -3.61
N LEU A 30 8.03 -6.61 -4.22
CA LEU A 30 8.96 -6.84 -5.34
C LEU A 30 10.16 -7.71 -4.96
N ILE A 31 10.68 -7.56 -3.73
CA ILE A 31 11.86 -8.30 -3.26
C ILE A 31 11.64 -9.81 -3.37
N GLY A 32 10.42 -10.31 -3.11
CA GLY A 32 10.12 -11.75 -3.14
C GLY A 32 10.42 -12.40 -4.50
N PRO A 33 9.73 -11.97 -5.58
CA PRO A 33 10.01 -12.41 -6.95
C PRO A 33 11.46 -12.23 -7.40
N ILE A 34 12.10 -11.10 -7.09
CA ILE A 34 13.51 -10.84 -7.48
C ILE A 34 14.43 -11.91 -6.90
N CYS A 35 14.34 -12.16 -5.59
CA CYS A 35 15.18 -13.15 -4.93
C CYS A 35 14.89 -14.60 -5.39
N GLN A 36 13.67 -14.87 -5.89
CA GLN A 36 13.35 -16.19 -6.46
C GLN A 36 14.03 -16.44 -7.81
N LEU A 37 14.20 -15.41 -8.64
CA LEU A 37 14.91 -15.51 -9.91
C LEU A 37 16.43 -15.40 -9.75
N PHE A 38 16.88 -14.60 -8.79
CA PHE A 38 18.29 -14.29 -8.56
C PHE A 38 18.67 -14.61 -7.10
N PRO A 39 19.07 -15.87 -6.81
CA PRO A 39 19.45 -16.28 -5.45
C PRO A 39 20.59 -15.44 -4.83
N ARG A 40 21.45 -14.85 -5.66
CA ARG A 40 22.52 -13.92 -5.21
C ARG A 40 21.98 -12.68 -4.48
N LEU A 41 20.71 -12.33 -4.69
CA LEU A 41 20.06 -11.18 -4.07
C LEU A 41 19.26 -11.55 -2.81
N ASP A 42 19.39 -12.77 -2.28
CA ASP A 42 18.64 -13.24 -1.12
C ASP A 42 18.82 -12.35 0.13
N GLY A 43 19.95 -11.65 0.25
CA GLY A 43 20.20 -10.68 1.31
C GLY A 43 19.14 -9.57 1.38
N LEU A 44 18.49 -9.21 0.25
CA LEU A 44 17.42 -8.21 0.22
C LEU A 44 16.20 -8.62 1.05
N LYS A 45 15.98 -9.93 1.27
CA LYS A 45 14.86 -10.43 2.09
C LYS A 45 14.92 -9.89 3.53
N ALA A 46 16.11 -9.59 4.05
CA ALA A 46 16.29 -9.02 5.39
C ALA A 46 15.59 -7.65 5.54
N HIS A 47 15.50 -6.87 4.47
CA HIS A 47 14.92 -5.53 4.49
C HIS A 47 13.39 -5.52 4.28
N ARG A 48 12.79 -6.64 3.86
CA ARG A 48 11.34 -6.72 3.59
C ARG A 48 10.50 -6.36 4.79
N LYS A 49 10.88 -6.86 5.97
CA LYS A 49 10.16 -6.57 7.22
C LYS A 49 10.15 -5.06 7.51
N PHE A 50 11.32 -4.43 7.40
CA PHE A 50 11.45 -2.99 7.68
C PHE A 50 10.61 -2.15 6.71
N LEU A 51 10.70 -2.44 5.40
CA LEU A 51 9.93 -1.72 4.38
C LEU A 51 8.42 -1.92 4.54
N GLY A 52 7.97 -3.12 4.89
CA GLY A 52 6.56 -3.41 5.14
C GLY A 52 6.01 -2.66 6.35
N ILE A 53 6.76 -2.62 7.45
CA ILE A 53 6.40 -1.84 8.65
C ILE A 53 6.37 -0.35 8.32
N LEU A 54 7.36 0.15 7.58
CA LEU A 54 7.41 1.56 7.18
C LEU A 54 6.21 1.93 6.31
N SER A 55 5.82 1.07 5.36
CA SER A 55 4.61 1.26 4.55
C SER A 55 3.36 1.42 5.42
N PHE A 56 3.19 0.56 6.43
CA PHE A 56 2.07 0.65 7.39
C PHE A 56 2.13 1.94 8.21
N LEU A 57 3.30 2.31 8.77
CA LEU A 57 3.44 3.52 9.57
C LEU A 57 3.13 4.78 8.77
N ILE A 58 3.56 4.83 7.51
CA ILE A 58 3.22 5.94 6.60
C ILE A 58 1.72 5.91 6.22
N ALA A 59 1.10 4.73 6.04
CA ALA A 59 -0.35 4.62 5.83
C ALA A 59 -1.15 5.12 7.03
N LEU A 60 -0.66 4.84 8.25
CA LEU A 60 -1.27 5.32 9.49
C LEU A 60 -1.14 6.84 9.61
N ALA A 61 0.03 7.40 9.28
CA ALA A 61 0.23 8.84 9.22
C ALA A 61 -0.69 9.50 8.17
N HIS A 62 -0.79 8.94 6.97
CA HIS A 62 -1.74 9.37 5.94
C HIS A 62 -3.18 9.40 6.48
N SER A 63 -3.61 8.33 7.15
CA SER A 63 -4.96 8.23 7.73
C SER A 63 -5.19 9.27 8.82
N ALA A 64 -4.17 9.56 9.65
CA ALA A 64 -4.24 10.62 10.65
C ALA A 64 -4.36 12.01 10.02
N LEU A 65 -3.64 12.29 8.93
CA LEU A 65 -3.76 13.55 8.19
C LEU A 65 -5.16 13.72 7.58
N VAL A 66 -5.73 12.66 7.00
CA VAL A 66 -7.12 12.67 6.52
C VAL A 66 -8.10 12.93 7.66
N TYR A 67 -7.90 12.28 8.81
CA TYR A 67 -8.73 12.45 9.99
C TYR A 67 -8.74 13.91 10.51
N ILE A 68 -7.57 14.55 10.51
CA ILE A 68 -7.38 15.93 10.96
C ILE A 68 -7.94 16.93 9.92
N PHE A 69 -7.53 16.82 8.66
CA PHE A 69 -7.74 17.89 7.66
C PHE A 69 -9.01 17.75 6.82
N TYR A 70 -9.54 16.55 6.64
CA TYR A 70 -10.70 16.31 5.78
C TYR A 70 -11.93 15.87 6.57
N VAL A 71 -11.73 15.11 7.63
CA VAL A 71 -12.80 14.58 8.47
C VAL A 71 -13.09 15.51 9.66
N ASN A 72 -12.16 16.39 10.04
CA ASN A 72 -12.26 17.34 11.16
C ASN A 72 -12.70 16.65 12.46
N PHE A 73 -12.00 15.57 12.84
CA PHE A 73 -12.25 14.80 14.07
C PHE A 73 -13.64 14.13 14.17
N ASN A 74 -14.42 14.08 13.09
CA ASN A 74 -15.73 13.44 13.07
C ASN A 74 -15.75 12.18 12.21
N LEU A 75 -15.42 11.02 12.81
CA LEU A 75 -15.36 9.73 12.11
C LEU A 75 -16.66 9.35 11.39
N ALA A 76 -17.83 9.89 11.78
CA ALA A 76 -19.09 9.60 11.10
C ALA A 76 -19.06 10.01 9.61
N LYS A 77 -18.24 11.01 9.24
CA LYS A 77 -18.08 11.41 7.84
C LYS A 77 -17.43 10.34 6.97
N LEU A 78 -16.59 9.47 7.54
CA LEU A 78 -15.98 8.35 6.81
C LEU A 78 -17.02 7.33 6.38
N PHE A 79 -18.10 7.20 7.16
CA PHE A 79 -19.13 6.19 6.95
C PHE A 79 -20.41 6.75 6.32
N ASN A 80 -20.37 7.97 5.77
CA ASN A 80 -21.52 8.57 5.10
C ASN A 80 -21.69 7.98 3.69
N PRO A 81 -22.74 7.17 3.43
CA PRO A 81 -22.95 6.54 2.12
C PRO A 81 -23.30 7.54 1.01
N GLN A 82 -23.72 8.75 1.36
CA GLN A 82 -24.01 9.82 0.42
C GLN A 82 -22.74 10.49 -0.13
N SER A 83 -21.58 10.25 0.49
CA SER A 83 -20.32 10.81 0.00
C SER A 83 -19.88 10.09 -1.28
N PRO A 84 -19.50 10.81 -2.36
CA PRO A 84 -18.95 10.17 -3.56
C PRO A 84 -17.64 9.42 -3.28
N GLN A 85 -16.94 9.76 -2.19
CA GLN A 85 -15.68 9.12 -1.79
C GLN A 85 -15.90 7.90 -0.89
N TYR A 86 -17.15 7.59 -0.49
CA TYR A 86 -17.48 6.56 0.50
C TYR A 86 -16.82 5.21 0.19
N VAL A 87 -17.00 4.69 -1.02
CA VAL A 87 -16.43 3.39 -1.42
C VAL A 87 -14.90 3.44 -1.39
N GLY A 88 -14.30 4.54 -1.88
CA GLY A 88 -12.86 4.76 -1.81
C GLY A 88 -12.35 4.69 -0.37
N LEU A 89 -12.98 5.42 0.56
CA LEU A 89 -12.62 5.43 1.98
C LEU A 89 -12.71 4.03 2.62
N LEU A 90 -13.73 3.23 2.28
CA LEU A 90 -13.84 1.85 2.75
C LEU A 90 -12.70 0.96 2.26
N LEU A 91 -12.29 1.08 0.99
CA LEU A 91 -11.13 0.35 0.46
C LEU A 91 -9.84 0.75 1.20
N GLY A 92 -9.68 2.04 1.51
CA GLY A 92 -8.53 2.55 2.27
C GLY A 92 -8.48 1.97 3.68
N LEU A 93 -9.62 1.97 4.38
CA LEU A 93 -9.74 1.37 5.72
C LEU A 93 -9.47 -0.14 5.70
N ALA A 94 -10.03 -0.86 4.73
CA ALA A 94 -9.78 -2.29 4.56
C ALA A 94 -8.30 -2.60 4.32
N SER A 95 -7.64 -1.82 3.45
CA SER A 95 -6.19 -1.95 3.21
C SER A 95 -5.39 -1.68 4.49
N LEU A 96 -5.72 -0.63 5.25
CA LEU A 96 -5.06 -0.29 6.51
C LEU A 96 -5.19 -1.41 7.55
N ILE A 97 -6.38 -2.02 7.68
CA ILE A 97 -6.61 -3.15 8.60
C ILE A 97 -5.74 -4.35 8.20
N ILE A 98 -5.64 -4.67 6.90
CA ILE A 98 -4.76 -5.75 6.44
C ILE A 98 -3.30 -5.42 6.79
N LEU A 99 -2.82 -4.21 6.51
CA LEU A 99 -1.46 -3.79 6.85
C LEU A 99 -1.18 -3.84 8.36
N LEU A 100 -2.16 -3.52 9.20
CA LEU A 100 -2.06 -3.66 10.66
C LEU A 100 -1.85 -5.12 11.05
N VAL A 101 -2.68 -6.03 10.53
CA VAL A 101 -2.55 -7.48 10.81
C VAL A 101 -1.19 -8.01 10.35
N LEU A 102 -0.72 -7.60 9.17
CA LEU A 102 0.58 -7.97 8.65
C LEU A 102 1.73 -7.50 9.53
N THR A 103 1.65 -6.26 10.01
CA THR A 103 2.65 -5.65 10.90
C THR A 103 2.69 -6.37 12.25
N LEU A 104 1.52 -6.62 12.85
CA LEU A 104 1.40 -7.33 14.13
C LEU A 104 1.86 -8.79 14.03
N THR A 105 1.72 -9.43 12.87
CA THR A 105 2.16 -10.82 12.64
C THR A 105 3.59 -10.94 12.09
N SER A 106 4.33 -9.83 11.98
CA SER A 106 5.72 -9.77 11.48
C SER A 106 6.77 -9.98 12.58
N ASN A 107 6.49 -10.84 13.56
CA ASN A 107 7.38 -11.14 14.68
C ASN A 107 7.63 -12.66 14.83
N LYS A 108 8.69 -13.02 15.57
CA LYS A 108 9.06 -14.43 15.79
C LYS A 108 8.00 -15.20 16.57
N PHE A 109 7.26 -14.53 17.46
CA PHE A 109 6.19 -15.13 18.23
C PHE A 109 5.06 -15.65 17.33
N SER A 110 4.61 -14.84 16.36
CA SER A 110 3.58 -15.24 15.40
C SER A 110 4.03 -16.39 14.48
N LEU A 111 5.31 -16.48 14.16
CA LEU A 111 5.87 -17.63 13.42
C LEU A 111 5.87 -18.93 14.24
N ASN A 112 5.99 -18.84 15.56
CA ASN A 112 5.94 -19.99 16.45
C ASN A 112 4.49 -20.39 16.79
N PHE A 113 3.58 -19.41 16.83
CA PHE A 113 2.17 -19.61 17.13
C PHE A 113 1.37 -20.10 15.89
N LEU A 114 1.71 -19.60 14.70
CA LEU A 114 1.06 -19.99 13.44
C LEU A 114 1.89 -21.05 12.72
N THR A 115 1.24 -22.00 12.05
CA THR A 115 1.97 -22.91 11.16
C THR A 115 2.61 -22.11 10.00
N PRO A 116 3.76 -22.56 9.45
CA PRO A 116 4.43 -21.86 8.34
C PRO A 116 3.52 -21.62 7.12
N LYS A 117 2.57 -22.53 6.86
CA LYS A 117 1.58 -22.40 5.79
C LYS A 117 0.61 -21.25 6.05
N VAL A 118 0.03 -21.20 7.27
CA VAL A 118 -0.92 -20.15 7.65
C VAL A 118 -0.24 -18.79 7.73
N TRP A 119 0.96 -18.72 8.32
CA TRP A 119 1.72 -17.47 8.35
C TRP A 119 2.01 -16.93 6.95
N LYS A 120 2.41 -17.80 6.01
CA LYS A 120 2.62 -17.42 4.61
C LYS A 120 1.33 -16.94 3.94
N LEU A 121 0.19 -17.57 4.23
CA LEU A 121 -1.11 -17.14 3.73
C LEU A 121 -1.45 -15.74 4.26
N VAL A 122 -1.32 -15.50 5.57
CA VAL A 122 -1.52 -14.17 6.16
C VAL A 122 -0.61 -13.15 5.50
N GLN A 123 0.70 -13.43 5.39
CA GLN A 123 1.64 -12.51 4.76
C GLN A 123 1.38 -12.28 3.25
N SER A 124 0.71 -13.21 2.57
CA SER A 124 0.32 -13.04 1.16
C SER A 124 -0.86 -12.09 0.95
N THR A 125 -1.65 -11.77 2.00
CA THR A 125 -2.72 -10.77 1.88
C THR A 125 -2.17 -9.36 1.64
N ALA A 126 -0.86 -9.15 1.76
CA ALA A 126 -0.18 -7.92 1.33
C ALA A 126 -0.46 -7.53 -0.13
N TYR A 127 -0.62 -8.51 -1.04
CA TYR A 127 -1.02 -8.21 -2.43
C TYR A 127 -2.46 -7.68 -2.51
N VAL A 128 -3.35 -8.20 -1.66
CA VAL A 128 -4.73 -7.71 -1.55
C VAL A 128 -4.72 -6.28 -1.00
N ALA A 129 -3.92 -6.00 0.04
CA ALA A 129 -3.76 -4.65 0.57
C ALA A 129 -3.28 -3.66 -0.49
N LEU A 130 -2.34 -4.06 -1.35
CA LEU A 130 -1.85 -3.23 -2.46
C LEU A 130 -2.97 -2.91 -3.46
N ILE A 131 -3.75 -3.92 -3.87
CA ILE A 131 -4.87 -3.73 -4.80
C ILE A 131 -5.93 -2.81 -4.20
N LEU A 132 -6.28 -3.01 -2.92
CA LEU A 132 -7.22 -2.15 -2.21
C LEU A 132 -6.71 -0.71 -2.07
N ALA A 133 -5.42 -0.51 -1.81
CA ALA A 133 -4.82 0.82 -1.70
C ALA A 133 -4.82 1.57 -3.04
N VAL A 134 -4.52 0.88 -4.14
CA VAL A 134 -4.62 1.43 -5.50
C VAL A 134 -6.08 1.76 -5.84
N GLY A 135 -7.02 0.87 -5.51
CA GLY A 135 -8.46 1.10 -5.70
C GLY A 135 -8.98 2.27 -4.87
N HIS A 136 -8.52 2.40 -3.61
CA HIS A 136 -8.81 3.55 -2.76
C HIS A 136 -8.43 4.86 -3.44
N PHE A 137 -7.18 4.96 -3.93
CA PHE A 137 -6.72 6.17 -4.61
C PHE A 137 -7.50 6.45 -5.89
N TYR A 138 -7.74 5.42 -6.70
CA TYR A 138 -8.51 5.54 -7.94
C TYR A 138 -9.90 6.13 -7.68
N LEU A 139 -10.62 5.59 -6.70
CA LEU A 139 -11.97 6.04 -6.38
C LEU A 139 -12.02 7.40 -5.70
N THR A 140 -11.04 7.77 -4.87
CA THR A 140 -11.02 9.09 -4.22
C THR A 140 -10.60 10.21 -5.16
N LYS A 141 -9.84 9.91 -6.23
CA LYS A 141 -9.41 10.89 -7.25
C LYS A 141 -10.28 10.89 -8.51
N SER A 142 -11.08 9.86 -8.76
CA SER A 142 -11.98 9.81 -9.90
C SER A 142 -13.08 10.87 -9.79
N THR A 143 -13.22 11.70 -10.81
CA THR A 143 -14.29 12.70 -10.91
C THR A 143 -15.15 12.34 -12.12
N ASN A 144 -16.44 12.10 -11.92
CA ASN A 144 -17.38 11.68 -12.98
C ASN A 144 -16.93 10.43 -13.77
N GLY A 145 -16.26 9.49 -13.12
CA GLY A 145 -15.75 8.26 -13.75
C GLY A 145 -14.44 8.45 -14.53
N VAL A 146 -13.91 9.67 -14.60
CA VAL A 146 -12.62 9.95 -15.23
C VAL A 146 -11.53 9.98 -14.17
N PHE A 147 -10.59 9.06 -14.27
CA PHE A 147 -9.38 9.03 -13.44
C PHE A 147 -8.25 9.75 -14.18
N THR A 148 -7.79 10.87 -13.63
CA THR A 148 -6.67 11.63 -14.20
C THR A 148 -5.45 11.46 -13.32
N VAL A 149 -4.43 10.80 -13.85
CA VAL A 149 -3.09 10.77 -13.24
C VAL A 149 -2.33 11.98 -13.74
N LYS A 150 -2.17 12.98 -12.89
CA LYS A 150 -1.62 14.28 -13.30
C LYS A 150 -0.14 14.40 -12.99
N SER A 151 0.35 13.73 -11.95
CA SER A 151 1.75 13.86 -11.51
C SER A 151 2.60 12.65 -11.92
N ALA A 152 3.89 12.90 -12.17
CA ALA A 152 4.86 11.83 -12.46
C ALA A 152 4.97 10.83 -11.29
N ALA A 153 4.85 11.31 -10.05
CA ALA A 153 4.91 10.47 -8.86
C ALA A 153 3.74 9.47 -8.81
N GLU A 154 2.53 9.91 -9.17
CA GLU A 154 1.37 9.02 -9.28
C GLU A 154 1.62 7.96 -10.37
N GLN A 155 2.04 8.36 -11.57
CA GLN A 155 2.30 7.45 -12.70
C GLN A 155 3.34 6.38 -12.35
N ILE A 156 4.46 6.79 -11.75
CA ILE A 156 5.53 5.88 -11.31
C ILE A 156 5.01 4.91 -10.26
N THR A 157 4.24 5.40 -9.29
CA THR A 157 3.71 4.58 -8.19
C THR A 157 2.73 3.53 -8.70
N PHE A 158 1.80 3.90 -9.59
CA PHE A 158 0.86 2.94 -10.20
C PHE A 158 1.56 1.97 -11.14
N GLY A 159 2.49 2.46 -11.95
CA GLY A 159 3.32 1.62 -12.81
C GLY A 159 4.08 0.57 -12.01
N LEU A 160 4.71 0.98 -10.90
CA LEU A 160 5.40 0.07 -9.98
C LEU A 160 4.43 -0.94 -9.36
N ALA A 161 3.29 -0.50 -8.84
CA ALA A 161 2.30 -1.40 -8.23
C ALA A 161 1.80 -2.46 -9.23
N ALA A 162 1.44 -2.05 -10.45
CA ALA A 162 1.02 -2.94 -11.52
C ALA A 162 2.15 -3.91 -11.92
N PHE A 163 3.35 -3.38 -12.12
CA PHE A 163 4.54 -4.17 -12.44
C PHE A 163 4.79 -5.26 -11.40
N VAL A 164 4.71 -4.94 -10.11
CA VAL A 164 4.95 -5.91 -9.02
C VAL A 164 3.95 -7.06 -9.05
N VAL A 165 2.67 -6.78 -9.29
CA VAL A 165 1.64 -7.82 -9.39
C VAL A 165 1.87 -8.70 -10.62
N LEU A 166 2.11 -8.09 -11.79
CA LEU A 166 2.35 -8.82 -13.04
C LEU A 166 3.63 -9.65 -12.97
N PHE A 167 4.72 -9.06 -12.46
CA PHE A 167 6.00 -9.74 -12.29
C PHE A 167 5.87 -10.91 -11.32
N ARG A 168 5.09 -10.78 -10.24
CA ARG A 168 4.80 -11.88 -9.33
C ARG A 168 4.12 -13.05 -10.06
N LEU A 169 3.09 -12.77 -10.87
CA LEU A 169 2.36 -13.77 -11.63
C LEU A 169 3.27 -14.47 -12.65
N LEU A 170 4.10 -13.70 -13.37
CA LEU A 170 5.08 -14.20 -14.32
C LEU A 170 6.07 -15.17 -13.65
N VAL A 171 6.65 -14.79 -12.51
CA VAL A 171 7.60 -15.66 -11.79
C VAL A 171 6.94 -16.96 -11.33
N ILE A 172 5.70 -16.91 -10.83
CA ILE A 172 4.95 -18.12 -10.45
C ILE A 172 4.75 -19.03 -11.66
N PHE A 173 4.34 -18.46 -12.81
CA PHE A 173 4.14 -19.21 -14.04
C PHE A 173 5.44 -19.83 -14.56
N TYR A 174 6.52 -19.04 -14.62
CA TYR A 174 7.85 -19.49 -15.06
C TYR A 174 8.39 -20.65 -14.21
N LEU A 175 8.26 -20.57 -12.88
CA LEU A 175 8.71 -21.63 -11.98
C LEU A 175 7.85 -22.88 -12.07
N LYS A 176 6.55 -22.75 -12.37
CA LYS A 176 5.65 -23.90 -12.57
C LYS A 176 5.99 -24.70 -13.82
N ILE A 177 6.52 -24.07 -14.87
CA ILE A 177 6.95 -24.75 -16.11
C ILE A 177 8.23 -25.57 -15.91
N LYS A 178 9.09 -25.19 -14.95
CA LYS A 178 10.37 -25.85 -14.68
C LYS A 178 10.30 -27.05 -13.75
N LEU A 179 9.16 -27.28 -13.09
CA LEU A 179 8.90 -28.40 -12.17
C LEU A 179 8.14 -29.50 -12.91
#